data_AF-A0A7W4VFE6-F1
#
_entry.id   AF-A0A7W4VFE6-F1
#
_cell.length_a   1.000
_cell.length_b   1.000
_cell.length_c   1.000
_cell.angle_alpha   90.00
_cell.angle_beta   90.00
_cell.angle_gamma   90.00
#
_symmetry.space_group_name_H-M   'P 1'
#
loop_
_entity.id
_entity.type
_entity.pdbx_description
1 polymer ?
#
loop_
_entity_poly.entity_id
_entity_poly.type
_entity_poly.pdbx_seq_one_letter_code
_entity_poly.pdbx_strand_id
1 'polypeptide(L)'
;MPAPAIPTCAVHVKLYDNNGQAVGGASITAQLDRYEIHDGFVVPNRVEAVTDQYGEAVLNLWPNALGSQSSSYKIKVQPPDSKGYSTIAIVPDAETAQLDQIAQLPEIPGKADFQEYFEQAQGLAEDLVEAANTARTGAETAQAAAAASATAATGAVDDAAGHAAAALLSSQSAQTSANAAEASRLGAGTAEFNADGSAMAAATSATSASTSATAAAGSATASANSATAAAGSATAASNSATAAAGSATTAGTHAGNASTSATAAATSATNAATSETNALASKNDAATSATNAATSETNAAGSATAAATSATNAGNSATAAGTSATNASNAKTAAETARDQAQAAASSLTPTVTKPGDAAVTTGRVVNTVVIYAVPITANRAVTLNTTDPAAGDTVRVVRAAAATGAFTVGLGALKTLTAGQFAEAVYDGSAWVQSTFGSL
;
A
#
# COMPACT_ATOMS: atom_id res chain seq x y z
N MET A 1 14.12 -10.42 84.36
CA MET A 1 14.79 -9.29 83.68
C MET A 1 15.37 -9.86 82.39
N PRO A 2 14.98 -9.37 81.20
CA PRO A 2 15.62 -9.82 79.96
C PRO A 2 17.11 -9.45 80.00
N ALA A 3 17.98 -10.36 79.55
CA ALA A 3 19.42 -10.09 79.47
C ALA A 3 19.66 -8.83 78.62
N PRO A 4 20.61 -7.94 78.97
CA PRO A 4 20.94 -6.79 78.13
C PRO A 4 21.42 -7.32 76.78
N ALA A 5 20.60 -7.11 75.75
CA ALA A 5 20.93 -7.45 74.37
C ALA A 5 21.62 -6.24 73.75
N ILE A 6 22.74 -6.48 73.06
CA ILE A 6 23.40 -5.44 72.26
C ILE A 6 22.37 -4.94 71.23
N PRO A 7 22.07 -3.64 71.18
CA PRO A 7 21.07 -3.11 70.26
C PRO A 7 21.53 -3.35 68.82
N THR A 8 20.62 -3.75 67.95
CA THR A 8 20.90 -3.99 66.53
C THR A 8 19.92 -3.23 65.66
N CYS A 9 20.44 -2.60 64.61
CA CYS A 9 19.69 -2.11 63.47
C CYS A 9 19.58 -3.23 62.44
N ALA A 10 18.36 -3.53 61.98
CA ALA A 10 18.14 -4.45 60.87
C ALA A 10 18.48 -3.74 59.54
N VAL A 11 19.65 -4.02 59.00
CA VAL A 11 20.12 -3.47 57.72
C VAL A 11 19.67 -4.38 56.59
N HIS A 12 18.73 -3.89 55.79
CA HIS A 12 18.21 -4.60 54.62
C HIS A 12 19.14 -4.40 53.43
N VAL A 13 19.40 -5.50 52.72
CA VAL A 13 20.21 -5.54 51.51
C VAL A 13 19.39 -6.11 50.38
N LYS A 14 19.41 -5.45 49.22
CA LYS A 14 18.82 -5.96 47.99
C LYS A 14 19.83 -5.92 46.86
N LEU A 15 20.05 -7.05 46.21
CA LEU A 15 21.06 -7.22 45.17
C LEU A 15 20.43 -7.58 43.82
N TYR A 16 20.83 -6.83 42.81
CA TYR A 16 20.49 -7.07 41.41
C TYR A 16 21.75 -7.14 40.56
N ASP A 17 21.72 -7.94 39.49
CA ASP A 17 22.77 -8.00 38.49
C ASP A 17 22.64 -6.87 37.44
N ASN A 18 23.58 -6.82 36.48
CA ASN A 18 23.58 -5.81 35.42
C ASN A 18 22.38 -5.88 34.47
N ASN A 19 21.61 -6.98 34.50
CA ASN A 19 20.41 -7.20 33.71
C ASN A 19 19.13 -6.95 34.52
N GLY A 20 19.25 -6.44 35.76
CA GLY A 20 18.13 -6.17 36.65
C GLY A 20 17.51 -7.42 37.30
N GLN A 21 18.17 -8.58 37.21
CA GLN A 21 17.70 -9.82 37.85
C GLN A 21 18.19 -9.88 39.30
N ALA A 22 17.34 -10.38 40.20
CA ALA A 22 17.68 -10.56 41.61
C ALA A 22 18.80 -11.60 41.79
N VAL A 23 19.79 -11.29 42.63
CA VAL A 23 20.95 -12.16 42.85
C VAL A 23 20.77 -12.98 44.12
N GLY A 24 20.26 -14.20 43.99
CA GLY A 24 20.16 -15.14 45.10
C GLY A 24 21.45 -15.88 45.41
N GLY A 25 21.66 -16.20 46.69
CA GLY A 25 22.83 -16.95 47.16
C GLY A 25 24.11 -16.12 47.31
N ALA A 26 24.06 -14.79 47.22
CA ALA A 26 25.22 -13.94 47.44
C ALA A 26 25.56 -13.87 48.92
N SER A 27 26.84 -14.09 49.26
CA SER A 27 27.33 -13.96 50.64
C SER A 27 27.62 -12.50 50.95
N ILE A 28 27.08 -12.01 52.07
CA ILE A 28 27.27 -10.64 52.54
C ILE A 28 27.96 -10.72 53.90
N THR A 29 29.15 -10.13 54.00
CA THR A 29 29.87 -9.99 55.26
C THR A 29 29.92 -8.53 55.65
N ALA A 30 29.42 -8.20 56.84
CA ALA A 30 29.64 -6.92 57.50
C ALA A 30 30.72 -7.09 58.57
N GLN A 31 31.82 -6.33 58.48
CA GLN A 31 32.90 -6.40 59.45
C GLN A 31 33.18 -5.00 60.00
N LEU A 32 33.19 -4.85 61.32
CA LEU A 32 33.61 -3.61 61.95
C LEU A 32 35.10 -3.37 61.67
N ASP A 33 35.42 -2.14 61.27
CA ASP A 33 36.79 -1.72 61.00
C ASP A 33 37.65 -1.66 62.27
N ARG A 34 37.01 -1.45 63.42
CA ARG A 34 37.63 -1.36 64.75
C ARG A 34 36.71 -1.98 65.80
N TYR A 35 37.32 -2.41 66.89
CA TYR A 35 36.60 -3.02 67.99
C TYR A 35 35.82 -1.99 68.79
N GLU A 36 34.56 -2.31 69.12
CA GLU A 36 33.69 -1.46 69.94
C GLU A 36 33.22 -2.26 71.17
N ILE A 37 33.04 -1.53 72.28
CA ILE A 37 32.49 -2.06 73.53
C ILE A 37 31.25 -1.23 73.85
N HIS A 38 30.12 -1.90 74.04
CA HIS A 38 28.86 -1.28 74.40
C HIS A 38 28.39 -1.88 75.74
N ASP A 39 28.21 -1.05 76.76
CA ASP A 39 27.79 -1.45 78.12
C ASP A 39 28.60 -2.62 78.72
N GLY A 40 29.91 -2.63 78.47
CA GLY A 40 30.83 -3.67 78.97
C GLY A 40 30.84 -4.96 78.15
N PHE A 41 30.03 -5.05 77.09
CA PHE A 41 30.00 -6.17 76.15
C PHE A 41 30.70 -5.85 74.85
N VAL A 42 31.36 -6.87 74.32
CA VAL A 42 32.07 -6.85 73.05
C VAL A 42 31.06 -6.88 71.92
N VAL A 43 31.05 -5.85 71.06
CA VAL A 43 30.21 -5.85 69.87
C VAL A 43 30.73 -6.91 68.87
N PRO A 44 29.86 -7.77 68.29
CA PRO A 44 30.27 -8.72 67.27
C PRO A 44 31.01 -8.02 66.13
N ASN A 45 32.26 -8.41 65.92
CA ASN A 45 33.12 -7.77 64.93
C ASN A 45 32.76 -8.15 63.48
N ARG A 46 31.93 -9.18 63.30
CA ARG A 46 31.58 -9.74 61.99
C ARG A 46 30.18 -10.35 62.03
N VAL A 47 29.35 -9.96 61.07
CA VAL A 47 28.00 -10.50 60.83
C VAL A 47 27.93 -10.94 59.38
N GLU A 48 27.31 -12.08 59.13
CA GLU A 48 27.11 -12.62 57.79
C GLU A 48 25.63 -12.88 57.50
N ALA A 49 25.27 -12.68 56.24
CA ALA A 49 23.99 -13.08 55.68
C ALA A 49 24.19 -13.63 54.27
N VAL A 50 23.19 -14.35 53.78
CA VAL A 50 23.13 -14.82 52.38
C VAL A 50 21.82 -14.32 51.79
N THR A 51 21.85 -13.79 50.57
CA THR A 51 20.62 -13.37 49.90
C THR A 51 19.73 -14.55 49.53
N ASP A 52 18.43 -14.36 49.68
CA ASP A 52 17.41 -15.32 49.27
C ASP A 52 17.20 -15.32 47.74
N GLN A 53 16.24 -16.12 47.25
CA GLN A 53 15.93 -16.21 45.82
C GLN A 53 15.44 -14.88 45.19
N TYR A 54 15.09 -13.89 46.01
CA TYR A 54 14.68 -12.54 45.59
C TYR A 54 15.81 -11.51 45.75
N GLY A 55 17.02 -11.97 46.06
CA GLY A 55 18.18 -11.10 46.22
C GLY A 55 18.16 -10.29 47.52
N GLU A 56 17.34 -10.67 48.50
CA GLU A 56 17.17 -9.95 49.75
C GLU A 56 17.89 -10.63 50.92
N ALA A 57 18.48 -9.83 51.80
CA ALA A 57 19.08 -10.28 53.06
C ALA A 57 18.95 -9.21 54.15
N VAL A 58 18.96 -9.65 55.41
CA VAL A 58 18.96 -8.74 56.57
C VAL A 58 20.18 -9.01 57.43
N LEU A 59 20.94 -7.95 57.70
CA LEU A 59 22.08 -7.94 58.62
C LEU A 59 21.69 -7.20 59.89
N ASN A 60 21.67 -7.89 61.03
CA ASN A 60 21.46 -7.24 62.33
C ASN A 60 22.79 -6.65 62.81
N LEU A 61 23.02 -5.38 62.53
CA LEU A 61 24.28 -4.68 62.80
C LEU A 61 24.11 -3.72 63.96
N TRP A 62 25.12 -3.59 64.80
CA TRP A 62 25.08 -2.61 65.90
C TRP A 62 25.26 -1.18 65.36
N PRO A 63 24.44 -0.20 65.79
CA PRO A 63 24.55 1.20 65.37
C PRO A 63 25.89 1.86 65.73
N ASN A 64 26.61 2.39 64.74
CA ASN A 64 27.92 3.01 64.95
C ASN A 64 27.83 4.30 65.79
N ALA A 65 26.68 4.98 65.80
CA ALA A 65 26.44 6.19 66.59
C ALA A 65 26.41 5.95 68.11
N LEU A 66 26.20 4.70 68.53
CA LEU A 66 26.23 4.30 69.96
C LEU A 66 27.67 4.01 70.44
N GLY A 67 28.65 4.13 69.56
CA GLY A 67 30.07 3.90 69.82
C GLY A 67 30.85 5.14 70.19
N SER A 68 31.98 4.90 70.85
CA SER A 68 32.92 5.98 71.22
C SER A 68 34.12 6.07 70.28
N GLN A 69 34.32 5.08 69.40
CA GLN A 69 35.51 5.00 68.56
C GLN A 69 35.28 5.57 67.15
N SER A 70 34.05 5.96 66.77
CA SER A 70 33.67 6.36 65.39
C SER A 70 33.85 5.24 64.36
N SER A 71 33.55 4.00 64.73
CA SER A 71 33.67 2.81 63.86
C SER A 71 32.80 2.88 62.60
N SER A 72 33.15 2.07 61.61
CA SER A 72 32.36 1.84 60.40
C SER A 72 32.34 0.35 60.03
N TYR A 73 31.34 -0.09 59.27
CA TYR A 73 31.32 -1.44 58.74
C TYR A 73 31.90 -1.48 57.34
N LYS A 74 32.89 -2.34 57.13
CA LYS A 74 33.29 -2.80 55.80
C LYS A 74 32.35 -3.90 55.36
N ILE A 75 31.48 -3.59 54.43
CA ILE A 75 30.55 -4.55 53.82
C ILE A 75 31.24 -5.16 52.61
N LYS A 76 31.25 -6.49 52.53
CA LYS A 76 31.68 -7.26 51.37
C LYS A 76 30.51 -8.08 50.87
N VAL A 77 30.20 -7.93 49.59
CA VAL A 77 29.18 -8.69 48.89
C VAL A 77 29.87 -9.56 47.86
N GLN A 78 29.73 -10.87 47.96
CA GLN A 78 30.32 -11.85 47.05
C GLN A 78 29.20 -12.69 46.44
N PRO A 79 28.77 -12.37 45.21
CA PRO A 79 27.86 -13.22 44.44
C PRO A 79 28.51 -14.58 44.12
N PRO A 80 27.72 -15.63 43.84
CA PRO A 80 28.26 -16.97 43.53
C PRO A 80 29.16 -17.00 42.30
N ASP A 81 28.75 -16.30 41.23
CA ASP A 81 29.35 -16.41 39.89
C ASP A 81 29.90 -15.07 39.36
N SER A 82 30.25 -14.13 40.24
CA SER A 82 30.71 -12.80 39.84
C SER A 82 31.77 -12.22 40.77
N LYS A 83 32.46 -11.17 40.33
CA LYS A 83 33.44 -10.47 41.17
C LYS A 83 32.74 -9.85 42.37
N GLY A 84 33.29 -10.06 43.57
CA GLY A 84 32.78 -9.44 44.79
C GLY A 84 33.01 -7.93 44.82
N TYR A 85 32.12 -7.24 45.52
CA TYR A 85 32.13 -5.80 45.74
C TYR A 85 32.33 -5.49 47.22
N SER A 86 32.95 -4.35 47.55
CA SER A 86 33.09 -3.91 48.94
C SER A 86 32.85 -2.41 49.07
N THR A 87 32.10 -2.03 50.10
CA THR A 87 31.78 -0.64 50.45
C THR A 87 31.88 -0.43 51.96
N ILE A 88 31.88 0.83 52.38
CA ILE A 88 31.88 1.23 53.78
C ILE A 88 30.48 1.74 54.11
N ALA A 89 29.88 1.26 55.20
CA ALA A 89 28.59 1.71 55.68
C ALA A 89 28.69 2.20 57.13
N ILE A 90 27.97 3.29 57.43
CA ILE A 90 27.81 3.80 58.80
C ILE A 90 26.37 3.52 59.21
N VAL A 91 26.17 2.61 60.16
CA VAL A 91 24.85 2.16 60.60
C VAL A 91 24.26 3.19 61.57
N PRO A 92 23.09 3.77 61.28
CA PRO A 92 22.44 4.75 62.15
C PRO A 92 21.83 4.09 63.39
N ASP A 93 21.57 4.90 64.42
CA ASP A 93 20.78 4.47 65.59
C ASP A 93 19.28 4.48 65.23
N ALA A 94 18.85 3.40 64.58
CA ALA A 94 17.48 3.20 64.12
C ALA A 94 17.12 1.70 64.15
N GLU A 95 15.82 1.38 64.20
CA GLU A 95 15.34 -0.01 64.16
C GLU A 95 15.68 -0.71 62.84
N THR A 96 15.62 0.02 61.72
CA THR A 96 15.91 -0.50 60.38
C THR A 96 16.67 0.51 59.53
N ALA A 97 17.53 0.04 58.64
CA ALA A 97 18.18 0.85 57.61
C ALA A 97 18.28 0.09 56.29
N GLN A 98 18.36 0.81 55.18
CA GLN A 98 18.63 0.22 53.86
C GLN A 98 20.11 0.41 53.51
N LEU A 99 20.78 -0.67 53.08
CA LEU A 99 22.22 -0.63 52.86
C LEU A 99 22.64 0.38 51.78
N ASP A 100 21.86 0.53 50.72
CA ASP A 100 22.08 1.50 49.63
C ASP A 100 22.08 2.96 50.09
N GLN A 101 21.35 3.26 51.18
CA GLN A 101 21.24 4.61 51.75
C GLN A 101 22.36 4.93 52.74
N ILE A 102 22.94 3.91 53.38
CA ILE A 102 23.95 4.10 54.43
C ILE A 102 25.38 3.74 53.97
N ALA A 103 25.51 3.09 52.81
CA ALA A 103 26.79 2.75 52.21
C ALA A 103 27.34 3.91 51.36
N GLN A 104 28.65 4.15 51.50
CA GLN A 104 29.40 5.03 50.62
C GLN A 104 29.66 4.30 49.29
N LEU A 105 28.66 4.31 48.41
CA LEU A 105 28.79 3.83 47.05
C LEU A 105 29.49 4.91 46.20
N PRO A 106 30.47 4.55 45.34
CA PRO A 106 31.01 5.49 44.37
C PRO A 106 29.90 5.90 43.41
N GLU A 107 29.84 7.20 43.09
CA GLU A 107 28.86 7.77 42.16
C GLU A 107 29.05 7.13 40.78
N ILE A 108 28.10 6.29 40.35
CA ILE A 108 28.13 5.64 39.05
C ILE A 108 27.53 6.62 38.04
N PRO A 109 28.29 7.13 37.06
CA PRO A 109 27.74 7.96 36.00
C PRO A 109 26.84 7.10 35.10
N GLY A 110 25.54 7.40 35.05
CA GLY A 110 24.62 6.93 34.00
C GLY A 110 23.80 5.68 34.31
N LYS A 111 22.60 5.88 34.87
CA LYS A 111 21.51 4.87 34.94
C LYS A 111 20.17 5.43 34.41
N ALA A 112 20.18 6.52 33.64
CA ALA A 112 19.01 6.98 32.88
C ALA A 112 19.08 6.49 31.42
N ASP A 113 20.27 6.47 30.85
CA ASP A 113 20.45 6.35 29.40
C ASP A 113 20.15 4.93 28.87
N PHE A 114 20.56 3.88 29.58
CA PHE A 114 20.48 2.51 29.04
C PHE A 114 19.05 1.93 29.06
N GLN A 115 18.23 2.32 30.04
CA GLN A 115 16.82 1.93 30.11
C GLN A 115 16.03 2.60 28.97
N GLU A 116 16.30 3.87 28.72
CA GLU A 116 15.69 4.67 27.65
C GLU A 116 16.11 4.15 26.25
N TYR A 117 17.39 3.75 26.09
CA TYR A 117 17.88 3.11 24.86
C TYR A 117 17.25 1.74 24.61
N PHE A 118 17.04 0.93 25.64
CA PHE A 118 16.44 -0.41 25.50
C PHE A 118 14.94 -0.33 25.19
N GLU A 119 14.21 0.58 25.84
CA GLU A 119 12.79 0.84 25.55
C GLU A 119 12.60 1.46 24.15
N GLN A 120 13.47 2.37 23.71
CA GLN A 120 13.46 2.86 22.32
C GLN A 120 13.76 1.75 21.31
N ALA A 121 14.70 0.86 21.60
CA ALA A 121 15.06 -0.24 20.69
C ALA A 121 13.94 -1.28 20.57
N GLN A 122 13.21 -1.57 21.65
CA GLN A 122 12.04 -2.46 21.62
C GLN A 122 10.85 -1.82 20.87
N GLY A 123 10.56 -0.53 21.12
CA GLY A 123 9.49 0.19 20.40
C GLY A 123 9.75 0.26 18.88
N LEU A 124 10.99 0.52 18.47
CA LEU A 124 11.37 0.51 17.05
C LEU A 124 11.23 -0.88 16.40
N ALA A 125 11.46 -1.96 17.15
CA ALA A 125 11.29 -3.32 16.64
C ALA A 125 9.81 -3.69 16.46
N GLU A 126 8.94 -3.27 17.38
CA GLU A 126 7.49 -3.46 17.28
C GLU A 126 6.89 -2.64 16.13
N ASP A 127 7.26 -1.36 16.01
CA ASP A 127 6.85 -0.48 14.90
C ASP A 127 7.29 -1.05 13.55
N LEU A 128 8.49 -1.63 13.46
CA LEU A 128 8.99 -2.24 12.22
C LEU A 128 8.21 -3.51 11.84
N VAL A 129 7.86 -4.33 12.83
CA VAL A 129 7.04 -5.54 12.62
C VAL A 129 5.61 -5.15 12.21
N GLU A 130 5.04 -4.10 12.80
CA GLU A 130 3.72 -3.59 12.43
C GLU A 130 3.72 -2.95 11.03
N ALA A 131 4.75 -2.18 10.69
CA ALA A 131 4.95 -1.64 9.34
C ALA A 131 5.11 -2.75 8.30
N ALA A 132 5.86 -3.82 8.62
CA ALA A 132 6.03 -4.97 7.73
C ALA A 132 4.71 -5.75 7.53
N ASN A 133 3.92 -5.94 8.59
CA ASN A 133 2.62 -6.59 8.50
C ASN A 133 1.59 -5.74 7.72
N THR A 134 1.63 -4.42 7.88
CA THR A 134 0.81 -3.49 7.12
C THR A 134 1.19 -3.50 5.64
N ALA A 135 2.48 -3.51 5.32
CA ALA A 135 2.97 -3.62 3.95
C ALA A 135 2.58 -4.96 3.30
N ARG A 136 2.69 -6.07 4.03
CA ARG A 136 2.25 -7.39 3.57
C ARG A 136 0.76 -7.42 3.26
N THR A 137 -0.07 -6.93 4.19
CA THR A 137 -1.52 -6.86 4.01
C THR A 137 -1.90 -5.95 2.82
N GLY A 138 -1.18 -4.84 2.64
CA GLY A 138 -1.32 -3.96 1.48
C GLY A 138 -0.96 -4.66 0.16
N ALA A 139 0.10 -5.46 0.14
CA ALA A 139 0.50 -6.23 -1.04
C ALA A 139 -0.51 -7.34 -1.39
N GLU A 140 -1.02 -8.06 -0.39
CA GLU A 140 -2.07 -9.08 -0.57
C GLU A 140 -3.37 -8.45 -1.11
N THR A 141 -3.75 -7.27 -0.59
CA THR A 141 -4.92 -6.51 -1.07
C THR A 141 -4.73 -6.02 -2.51
N ALA A 142 -3.54 -5.54 -2.86
CA ALA A 142 -3.21 -5.12 -4.22
C ALA A 142 -3.21 -6.30 -5.21
N GLN A 143 -2.74 -7.48 -4.78
CA GLN A 143 -2.76 -8.69 -5.59
C GLN A 143 -4.19 -9.21 -5.82
N ALA A 144 -5.05 -9.16 -4.80
CA ALA A 144 -6.46 -9.49 -4.93
C ALA A 144 -7.20 -8.51 -5.88
N ALA A 145 -6.91 -7.21 -5.78
CA ALA A 145 -7.47 -6.21 -6.68
C ALA A 145 -7.03 -6.42 -8.14
N ALA A 146 -5.78 -6.82 -8.37
CA ALA A 146 -5.28 -7.16 -9.71
C ALA A 146 -5.92 -8.43 -10.29
N ALA A 147 -6.19 -9.44 -9.46
CA ALA A 147 -6.90 -10.65 -9.91
C ALA A 147 -8.38 -10.37 -10.26
N ALA A 148 -9.04 -9.50 -9.48
CA ALA A 148 -10.41 -9.07 -9.74
C ALA A 148 -10.50 -8.25 -11.04
N SER A 149 -9.53 -7.35 -11.29
CA SER A 149 -9.50 -6.56 -12.53
C SER A 149 -9.23 -7.41 -13.77
N ALA A 150 -8.37 -8.44 -13.67
CA ALA A 150 -8.15 -9.40 -14.74
C ALA A 150 -9.43 -10.20 -15.07
N THR A 151 -10.17 -10.64 -14.04
CA THR A 151 -11.43 -11.37 -14.21
C THR A 151 -12.51 -10.49 -14.88
N ALA A 152 -12.60 -9.22 -14.48
CA ALA A 152 -13.50 -8.25 -15.10
C ALA A 152 -13.14 -7.97 -16.57
N ALA A 153 -11.84 -7.91 -16.90
CA ALA A 153 -11.38 -7.75 -18.27
C ALA A 153 -11.76 -8.94 -19.16
N THR A 154 -11.65 -10.18 -18.67
CA THR A 154 -12.13 -11.37 -19.40
C THR A 154 -13.64 -11.34 -19.62
N GLY A 155 -14.44 -10.96 -18.61
CA GLY A 155 -15.89 -10.84 -18.77
C GLY A 155 -16.29 -9.81 -19.83
N ALA A 156 -15.59 -8.67 -19.89
CA ALA A 156 -15.84 -7.65 -20.91
C ALA A 156 -15.54 -8.13 -22.34
N VAL A 157 -14.56 -9.02 -22.51
CA VAL A 157 -14.23 -9.63 -23.81
C VAL A 157 -15.32 -10.63 -24.23
N ASP A 158 -15.82 -11.44 -23.30
CA ASP A 158 -16.91 -12.38 -23.58
C ASP A 158 -18.21 -11.65 -23.92
N ASP A 159 -18.52 -10.57 -23.21
CA ASP A 159 -19.66 -9.70 -23.53
C ASP A 159 -19.51 -9.10 -24.93
N ALA A 160 -18.33 -8.59 -25.29
CA ALA A 160 -18.07 -8.03 -26.61
C ALA A 160 -18.23 -9.09 -27.72
N ALA A 161 -17.78 -10.33 -27.49
CA ALA A 161 -17.98 -11.44 -28.40
C ALA A 161 -19.47 -11.81 -28.55
N GLY A 162 -20.22 -11.78 -27.46
CA GLY A 162 -21.68 -11.99 -27.45
C GLY A 162 -22.43 -10.93 -28.28
N HIS A 163 -22.08 -9.65 -28.12
CA HIS A 163 -22.67 -8.56 -28.90
C HIS A 163 -22.33 -8.69 -30.40
N ALA A 164 -21.11 -9.08 -30.74
CA ALA A 164 -20.70 -9.32 -32.13
C ALA A 164 -21.50 -10.48 -32.76
N ALA A 165 -21.71 -11.58 -32.02
CA ALA A 165 -22.52 -12.71 -32.48
C ALA A 165 -24.00 -12.30 -32.67
N ALA A 166 -24.56 -11.51 -31.75
CA ALA A 166 -25.93 -10.99 -31.86
C ALA A 166 -26.09 -10.06 -33.07
N ALA A 167 -25.11 -9.20 -33.36
CA ALA A 167 -25.11 -8.35 -34.54
C ALA A 167 -25.07 -9.15 -35.85
N LEU A 168 -24.30 -10.25 -35.89
CA LEU A 168 -24.25 -11.14 -37.04
C LEU A 168 -25.56 -11.93 -37.27
N LEU A 169 -26.25 -12.34 -36.20
CA LEU A 169 -27.59 -12.94 -36.30
C LEU A 169 -28.63 -11.93 -36.78
N SER A 170 -28.54 -10.70 -36.29
CA SER A 170 -29.40 -9.59 -36.71
C SER A 170 -29.25 -9.30 -38.20
N SER A 171 -28.02 -9.24 -38.72
CA SER A 171 -27.77 -9.01 -40.15
C SER A 171 -28.27 -10.16 -41.04
N GLN A 172 -28.12 -11.41 -40.60
CA GLN A 172 -28.67 -12.58 -41.30
C GLN A 172 -30.21 -12.57 -41.33
N SER A 173 -30.83 -12.15 -40.23
CA SER A 173 -32.28 -12.00 -40.13
C SER A 173 -32.78 -10.91 -41.08
N ALA A 174 -32.09 -9.77 -41.15
CA ALA A 174 -32.39 -8.71 -42.10
C ALA A 174 -32.25 -9.18 -43.57
N GLN A 175 -31.22 -9.96 -43.89
CA GLN A 175 -31.06 -10.55 -45.23
C GLN A 175 -32.18 -11.53 -45.57
N THR A 176 -32.62 -12.34 -44.61
CA THR A 176 -33.75 -13.27 -44.79
C THR A 176 -35.04 -12.50 -45.08
N SER A 177 -35.30 -11.42 -44.34
CA SER A 177 -36.43 -10.53 -44.58
C SER A 177 -36.37 -9.85 -45.95
N ALA A 178 -35.18 -9.41 -46.39
CA ALA A 178 -34.99 -8.84 -47.72
C ALA A 178 -35.29 -9.87 -48.83
N ASN A 179 -34.85 -11.11 -48.66
CA ASN A 179 -35.14 -12.19 -49.60
C ASN A 179 -36.64 -12.52 -49.66
N ALA A 180 -37.33 -12.53 -48.51
CA ALA A 180 -38.77 -12.74 -48.44
C ALA A 180 -39.56 -11.60 -49.11
N ALA A 181 -39.09 -10.35 -48.98
CA ALA A 181 -39.67 -9.21 -49.66
C ALA A 181 -39.51 -9.31 -51.18
N GLU A 182 -38.33 -9.71 -51.68
CA GLU A 182 -38.11 -9.91 -53.12
C GLU A 182 -38.93 -11.08 -53.67
N ALA A 183 -39.05 -12.18 -52.92
CA ALA A 183 -39.93 -13.29 -53.28
C ALA A 183 -41.40 -12.85 -53.38
N SER A 184 -41.85 -11.99 -52.46
CA SER A 184 -43.20 -11.42 -52.49
C SER A 184 -43.42 -10.52 -53.71
N ARG A 185 -42.41 -9.71 -54.07
CA ARG A 185 -42.44 -8.85 -55.27
C ARG A 185 -42.57 -9.68 -56.56
N LEU A 186 -41.83 -10.77 -56.67
CA LEU A 186 -41.92 -11.72 -57.80
C LEU A 186 -43.29 -12.43 -57.84
N GLY A 187 -43.82 -12.81 -56.68
CA GLY A 187 -45.16 -13.37 -56.55
C GLY A 187 -46.25 -12.39 -57.03
N ALA A 188 -46.14 -11.12 -56.65
CA ALA A 188 -47.05 -10.07 -57.12
C ALA A 188 -46.98 -9.88 -58.65
N GLY A 189 -45.78 -9.85 -59.24
CA GLY A 189 -45.63 -9.75 -60.70
C GLY A 189 -46.19 -10.97 -61.45
N THR A 190 -46.08 -12.17 -60.85
CA THR A 190 -46.71 -13.39 -61.41
C THR A 190 -48.23 -13.31 -61.33
N ALA A 191 -48.78 -12.78 -60.23
CA ALA A 191 -50.22 -12.59 -60.07
C ALA A 191 -50.77 -11.58 -61.08
N GLU A 192 -50.05 -10.49 -61.34
CA GLU A 192 -50.39 -9.49 -62.37
C GLU A 192 -50.40 -10.13 -63.77
N PHE A 193 -49.36 -10.89 -64.12
CA PHE A 193 -49.31 -11.63 -65.39
C PHE A 193 -50.46 -12.62 -65.56
N ASN A 194 -50.84 -13.33 -64.49
CA ASN A 194 -51.97 -14.25 -64.52
C ASN A 194 -53.32 -13.51 -64.63
N ALA A 195 -53.45 -12.33 -64.01
CA ALA A 195 -54.63 -11.48 -64.13
C ALA A 195 -54.79 -10.97 -65.57
N ASP A 196 -53.70 -10.52 -66.20
CA ASP A 196 -53.68 -10.11 -67.61
C ASP A 196 -54.03 -11.29 -68.53
N GLY A 197 -53.45 -12.47 -68.29
CA GLY A 197 -53.79 -13.69 -69.03
C GLY A 197 -55.27 -14.06 -68.90
N SER A 198 -55.84 -13.91 -67.70
CA SER A 198 -57.27 -14.15 -67.45
C SER A 198 -58.15 -13.11 -68.13
N ALA A 199 -57.75 -11.84 -68.15
CA ALA A 199 -58.44 -10.78 -68.88
C ALA A 199 -58.43 -11.05 -70.39
N MET A 200 -57.31 -11.53 -70.92
CA MET A 200 -57.18 -11.89 -72.34
C MET A 200 -58.03 -13.11 -72.71
N ALA A 201 -58.13 -14.11 -71.82
CA ALA A 201 -59.03 -15.25 -71.97
C ALA A 201 -60.51 -14.85 -71.88
N ALA A 202 -60.87 -13.91 -70.98
CA ALA A 202 -62.20 -13.34 -70.89
C ALA A 202 -62.58 -12.56 -72.15
N ALA A 203 -61.66 -11.75 -72.68
CA ALA A 203 -61.84 -11.03 -73.95
C ALA A 203 -62.04 -12.01 -75.12
N THR A 204 -61.24 -13.09 -75.19
CA THR A 204 -61.39 -14.16 -76.19
C THR A 204 -62.75 -14.87 -76.06
N SER A 205 -63.20 -15.10 -74.83
CA SER A 205 -64.51 -15.68 -74.54
C SER A 205 -65.65 -14.75 -74.94
N ALA A 206 -65.50 -13.44 -74.74
CA ALA A 206 -66.45 -12.43 -75.20
C ALA A 206 -66.51 -12.34 -76.73
N THR A 207 -65.36 -12.40 -77.42
CA THR A 207 -65.31 -12.52 -78.89
C THR A 207 -66.00 -13.80 -79.35
N SER A 208 -65.72 -14.94 -78.71
CA SER A 208 -66.35 -16.23 -79.04
C SER A 208 -67.87 -16.21 -78.78
N ALA A 209 -68.32 -15.55 -77.71
CA ALA A 209 -69.74 -15.32 -77.43
C ALA A 209 -70.38 -14.39 -78.48
N SER A 210 -69.67 -13.36 -78.94
CA SER A 210 -70.11 -12.48 -80.02
C SER A 210 -70.21 -13.24 -81.36
N THR A 211 -69.21 -14.03 -81.73
CA THR A 211 -69.26 -14.93 -82.89
C THR A 211 -70.38 -15.94 -82.75
N SER A 212 -70.59 -16.49 -81.55
CA SER A 212 -71.71 -17.41 -81.26
C SER A 212 -73.05 -16.70 -81.33
N ALA A 213 -73.15 -15.42 -80.98
CA ALA A 213 -74.35 -14.60 -81.14
C ALA A 213 -74.61 -14.26 -82.61
N THR A 214 -73.58 -13.98 -83.42
CA THR A 214 -73.68 -13.86 -84.87
C THR A 214 -74.10 -15.19 -85.52
N ALA A 215 -73.53 -16.30 -85.06
CA ALA A 215 -73.94 -17.64 -85.48
C ALA A 215 -75.35 -17.99 -85.01
N ALA A 216 -75.78 -17.50 -83.83
CA ALA A 216 -77.13 -17.63 -83.32
C ALA A 216 -78.13 -16.75 -84.09
N ALA A 217 -77.72 -15.58 -84.59
CA ALA A 217 -78.52 -14.75 -85.50
C ALA A 217 -78.64 -15.38 -86.90
N GLY A 218 -77.56 -15.97 -87.40
CA GLY A 218 -77.58 -16.84 -88.58
C GLY A 218 -78.43 -18.10 -88.36
N SER A 219 -78.39 -18.67 -87.15
CA SER A 219 -79.22 -19.81 -86.74
C SER A 219 -80.67 -19.40 -86.48
N ALA A 220 -80.95 -18.15 -86.11
CA ALA A 220 -82.29 -17.59 -86.02
C ALA A 220 -82.89 -17.37 -87.42
N THR A 221 -82.04 -17.00 -88.38
CA THR A 221 -82.38 -17.00 -89.82
C THR A 221 -82.64 -18.44 -90.31
N ALA A 222 -81.85 -19.42 -89.85
CA ALA A 222 -82.12 -20.85 -90.08
C ALA A 222 -83.31 -21.40 -89.27
N SER A 223 -83.67 -20.77 -88.15
CA SER A 223 -84.79 -21.11 -87.28
C SER A 223 -86.10 -20.59 -87.86
N ALA A 224 -86.07 -19.45 -88.54
CA ALA A 224 -87.16 -19.01 -89.41
C ALA A 224 -87.39 -20.01 -90.56
N ASN A 225 -86.33 -20.63 -91.09
CA ASN A 225 -86.42 -21.77 -92.02
C ASN A 225 -86.86 -23.09 -91.34
N SER A 226 -86.61 -23.25 -90.04
CA SER A 226 -86.99 -24.45 -89.26
C SER A 226 -88.41 -24.36 -88.70
N ALA A 227 -89.07 -23.21 -88.74
CA ALA A 227 -90.52 -23.12 -88.55
C ALA A 227 -91.28 -23.64 -89.79
N THR A 228 -90.64 -23.71 -90.96
CA THR A 228 -91.06 -24.59 -92.06
C THR A 228 -90.93 -26.07 -91.67
N ALA A 229 -90.15 -26.40 -90.64
CA ALA A 229 -90.21 -27.65 -89.92
C ALA A 229 -91.19 -27.54 -88.73
N ALA A 230 -92.49 -27.47 -89.00
CA ALA A 230 -93.52 -27.97 -88.07
C ALA A 230 -93.38 -29.50 -87.85
N ALA A 231 -92.61 -30.18 -88.69
CA ALA A 231 -92.02 -31.48 -88.39
C ALA A 231 -91.04 -31.42 -87.19
N GLY A 232 -90.41 -30.26 -86.99
CA GLY A 232 -89.67 -29.88 -85.80
C GLY A 232 -90.55 -29.60 -84.57
N SER A 233 -91.87 -29.58 -84.68
CA SER A 233 -92.79 -29.45 -83.52
C SER A 233 -92.95 -30.75 -82.71
N ALA A 234 -92.77 -31.92 -83.33
CA ALA A 234 -92.73 -33.20 -82.61
C ALA A 234 -91.40 -33.39 -81.87
N THR A 235 -90.30 -32.94 -82.47
CA THR A 235 -88.99 -32.80 -81.81
C THR A 235 -89.03 -31.67 -80.78
N ALA A 236 -89.81 -30.60 -80.98
CA ALA A 236 -89.95 -29.49 -80.02
C ALA A 236 -90.51 -29.93 -78.66
N ALA A 237 -91.41 -30.91 -78.60
CA ALA A 237 -91.88 -31.47 -77.33
C ALA A 237 -90.79 -32.28 -76.59
N SER A 238 -89.98 -33.05 -77.32
CA SER A 238 -88.80 -33.78 -76.79
C SER A 238 -87.62 -32.84 -76.49
N ASN A 239 -87.50 -31.74 -77.24
CA ASN A 239 -86.54 -30.66 -77.06
C ASN A 239 -86.96 -29.70 -75.96
N SER A 240 -88.25 -29.53 -75.65
CA SER A 240 -88.73 -28.81 -74.46
C SER A 240 -88.45 -29.63 -73.21
N ALA A 241 -88.57 -30.96 -73.26
CA ALA A 241 -88.08 -31.83 -72.21
C ALA A 241 -86.53 -31.80 -72.10
N THR A 242 -85.81 -31.74 -73.23
CA THR A 242 -84.33 -31.59 -73.27
C THR A 242 -83.86 -30.19 -72.87
N ALA A 243 -84.64 -29.14 -73.14
CA ALA A 243 -84.35 -27.76 -72.75
C ALA A 243 -84.74 -27.50 -71.30
N ALA A 244 -85.78 -28.16 -70.78
CA ALA A 244 -86.05 -28.23 -69.35
C ALA A 244 -84.94 -29.00 -68.63
N ALA A 245 -84.46 -30.12 -69.19
CA ALA A 245 -83.29 -30.85 -68.69
C ALA A 245 -81.98 -30.04 -68.83
N GLY A 246 -81.81 -29.26 -69.90
CA GLY A 246 -80.69 -28.37 -70.14
C GLY A 246 -80.72 -27.12 -69.26
N SER A 247 -81.91 -26.60 -68.95
CA SER A 247 -82.13 -25.53 -67.96
C SER A 247 -81.92 -26.04 -66.55
N ALA A 248 -82.33 -27.28 -66.24
CA ALA A 248 -82.02 -27.96 -64.98
C ALA A 248 -80.51 -28.24 -64.85
N THR A 249 -79.84 -28.60 -65.95
CA THR A 249 -78.38 -28.77 -66.01
C THR A 249 -77.69 -27.41 -65.82
N THR A 250 -78.16 -26.36 -66.48
CA THR A 250 -77.63 -24.99 -66.35
C THR A 250 -77.84 -24.47 -64.93
N ALA A 251 -79.02 -24.68 -64.34
CA ALA A 251 -79.31 -24.36 -62.95
C ALA A 251 -78.44 -25.18 -61.99
N GLY A 252 -78.17 -26.46 -62.30
CA GLY A 252 -77.23 -27.31 -61.58
C GLY A 252 -75.79 -26.79 -61.65
N THR A 253 -75.34 -26.34 -62.83
CA THR A 253 -74.04 -25.69 -63.03
C THR A 253 -73.97 -24.37 -62.27
N HIS A 254 -75.02 -23.55 -62.28
CA HIS A 254 -75.05 -22.28 -61.54
C HIS A 254 -75.10 -22.51 -60.03
N ALA A 255 -75.80 -23.55 -59.56
CA ALA A 255 -75.79 -23.97 -58.17
C ALA A 255 -74.40 -24.50 -57.76
N GLY A 256 -73.72 -25.25 -58.63
CA GLY A 256 -72.33 -25.69 -58.43
C GLY A 256 -71.34 -24.52 -58.39
N ASN A 257 -71.50 -23.55 -59.29
CA ASN A 257 -70.71 -22.32 -59.30
C ASN A 257 -70.96 -21.48 -58.05
N ALA A 258 -72.22 -21.35 -57.61
CA ALA A 258 -72.57 -20.66 -56.37
C ALA A 258 -71.98 -21.37 -55.14
N SER A 259 -72.00 -22.70 -55.12
CA SER A 259 -71.34 -23.50 -54.07
C SER A 259 -69.83 -23.28 -54.06
N THR A 260 -69.20 -23.26 -55.23
CA THR A 260 -67.76 -23.02 -55.38
C THR A 260 -67.39 -21.61 -54.93
N SER A 261 -68.17 -20.60 -55.30
CA SER A 261 -68.01 -19.22 -54.83
C SER A 261 -68.19 -19.10 -53.31
N ALA A 262 -69.14 -19.83 -52.72
CA ALA A 262 -69.32 -19.87 -51.27
C ALA A 262 -68.09 -20.48 -50.57
N THR A 263 -67.51 -21.56 -51.11
CA THR A 263 -66.26 -22.15 -50.60
C THR A 263 -65.08 -21.20 -50.75
N ALA A 264 -64.98 -20.48 -51.88
CA ALA A 264 -63.93 -19.49 -52.09
C ALA A 264 -64.06 -18.30 -51.10
N ALA A 265 -65.29 -17.83 -50.85
CA ALA A 265 -65.56 -16.78 -49.87
C ALA A 265 -65.20 -17.23 -48.44
N ALA A 266 -65.54 -18.47 -48.06
CA ALA A 266 -65.16 -19.04 -46.78
C ALA A 266 -63.63 -19.14 -46.63
N THR A 267 -62.91 -19.55 -47.68
CA THR A 267 -61.44 -19.61 -47.70
C THR A 267 -60.83 -18.21 -47.55
N SER A 268 -61.36 -17.21 -48.25
CA SER A 268 -60.93 -15.82 -48.11
C SER A 268 -61.16 -15.29 -46.69
N ALA A 269 -62.27 -15.64 -46.04
CA ALA A 269 -62.51 -15.26 -44.65
C ALA A 269 -61.48 -15.89 -43.69
N THR A 270 -61.11 -17.17 -43.89
CA THR A 270 -60.05 -17.83 -43.12
C THR A 270 -58.69 -17.17 -43.34
N ASN A 271 -58.36 -16.82 -44.59
CA ASN A 271 -57.11 -16.12 -44.92
C ASN A 271 -57.04 -14.72 -44.29
N ALA A 272 -58.17 -14.00 -44.26
CA ALA A 272 -58.26 -12.70 -43.59
C ALA A 272 -58.04 -12.83 -42.08
N ALA A 273 -58.68 -13.80 -41.41
CA ALA A 273 -58.48 -14.05 -39.98
C ALA A 273 -57.02 -14.45 -39.65
N THR A 274 -56.38 -15.23 -40.51
CA THR A 274 -54.96 -15.59 -40.39
C THR A 274 -54.08 -14.34 -40.53
N SER A 275 -54.39 -13.48 -41.49
CA SER A 275 -53.64 -12.23 -41.71
C SER A 275 -53.76 -11.27 -40.52
N GLU A 276 -54.93 -11.18 -39.91
CA GLU A 276 -55.16 -10.38 -38.69
C GLU A 276 -54.33 -10.93 -37.51
N THR A 277 -54.25 -12.25 -37.36
CA THR A 277 -53.41 -12.91 -36.35
C THR A 277 -51.92 -12.60 -36.57
N ASN A 278 -51.45 -12.69 -37.82
CA ASN A 278 -50.06 -12.37 -38.17
C ASN A 278 -49.71 -10.89 -37.95
N ALA A 279 -50.65 -9.98 -38.24
CA ALA A 279 -50.49 -8.56 -37.98
C ALA A 279 -50.39 -8.28 -36.46
N LEU A 280 -51.19 -8.97 -35.64
CA LEU A 280 -51.11 -8.85 -34.19
C LEU A 280 -49.79 -9.37 -33.62
N ALA A 281 -49.29 -10.50 -34.14
CA ALA A 281 -47.97 -11.03 -33.78
C ALA A 281 -46.85 -10.02 -34.12
N SER A 282 -46.88 -9.47 -35.34
CA SER A 282 -45.89 -8.47 -35.78
C SER A 282 -45.91 -7.21 -34.91
N LYS A 283 -47.09 -6.76 -34.47
CA LYS A 283 -47.23 -5.64 -33.52
C LYS A 283 -46.56 -5.95 -32.17
N ASN A 284 -46.74 -7.16 -31.65
CA ASN A 284 -46.16 -7.56 -30.38
C ASN A 284 -44.63 -7.69 -30.46
N ASP A 285 -44.10 -8.20 -31.57
CA ASP A 285 -42.66 -8.28 -31.84
C ASP A 285 -42.04 -6.88 -31.93
N ALA A 286 -42.71 -5.94 -32.59
CA ALA A 286 -42.29 -4.54 -32.65
C ALA A 286 -42.28 -3.88 -31.27
N ALA A 287 -43.30 -4.13 -30.43
CA ALA A 287 -43.35 -3.62 -29.06
C ALA A 287 -42.21 -4.18 -28.20
N THR A 288 -41.92 -5.48 -28.30
CA THR A 288 -40.79 -6.12 -27.61
C THR A 288 -39.45 -5.53 -28.04
N SER A 289 -39.28 -5.31 -29.34
CA SER A 289 -38.08 -4.68 -29.90
C SER A 289 -37.87 -3.26 -29.37
N ALA A 290 -38.95 -2.48 -29.23
CA ALA A 290 -38.89 -1.14 -28.65
C ALA A 290 -38.46 -1.17 -27.17
N THR A 291 -38.95 -2.14 -26.38
CA THR A 291 -38.51 -2.33 -24.98
C THR A 291 -37.03 -2.69 -24.90
N ASN A 292 -36.56 -3.62 -25.74
CA ASN A 292 -35.15 -4.02 -25.76
C ASN A 292 -34.21 -2.86 -26.14
N ALA A 293 -34.65 -1.99 -27.07
CA ALA A 293 -33.91 -0.79 -27.46
C ALA A 293 -33.78 0.20 -26.27
N ALA A 294 -34.86 0.44 -25.53
CA ALA A 294 -34.84 1.31 -24.35
C ALA A 294 -33.93 0.78 -23.23
N THR A 295 -33.92 -0.55 -23.00
CA THR A 295 -32.99 -1.17 -22.05
C THR A 295 -31.53 -1.00 -22.48
N SER A 296 -31.24 -1.18 -23.78
CA SER A 296 -29.89 -0.99 -24.32
C SER A 296 -29.41 0.46 -24.14
N GLU A 297 -30.28 1.43 -24.35
CA GLU A 297 -29.96 2.86 -24.14
C GLU A 297 -29.61 3.16 -22.67
N THR A 298 -30.36 2.57 -21.73
CA THR A 298 -30.07 2.69 -20.29
C THR A 298 -28.72 2.07 -19.92
N ASN A 299 -28.41 0.88 -20.45
CA ASN A 299 -27.13 0.21 -20.20
C ASN A 299 -25.94 0.99 -20.78
N ALA A 300 -26.11 1.59 -21.96
CA ALA A 300 -25.10 2.44 -22.58
C ALA A 300 -24.82 3.70 -21.72
N ALA A 301 -25.87 4.34 -21.19
CA ALA A 301 -25.73 5.49 -20.29
C ALA A 301 -25.00 5.12 -18.97
N GLY A 302 -25.32 3.96 -18.39
CA GLY A 302 -24.63 3.44 -17.21
C GLY A 302 -23.13 3.19 -17.47
N SER A 303 -22.81 2.59 -18.62
CA SER A 303 -21.42 2.36 -19.05
C SER A 303 -20.64 3.67 -19.22
N ALA A 304 -21.27 4.71 -19.80
CA ALA A 304 -20.66 6.03 -19.94
C ALA A 304 -20.33 6.67 -18.58
N THR A 305 -21.21 6.50 -17.58
CA THR A 305 -20.96 7.00 -16.22
C THR A 305 -19.79 6.28 -15.55
N ALA A 306 -19.73 4.94 -15.67
CA ALA A 306 -18.62 4.15 -15.14
C ALA A 306 -17.26 4.54 -15.76
N ALA A 307 -17.24 4.81 -17.07
CA ALA A 307 -16.05 5.29 -17.76
C ALA A 307 -15.61 6.68 -17.25
N ALA A 308 -16.55 7.61 -17.02
CA ALA A 308 -16.26 8.92 -16.46
C ALA A 308 -15.65 8.83 -15.04
N THR A 309 -16.21 7.99 -14.17
CA THR A 309 -15.64 7.73 -12.83
C THR A 309 -14.22 7.17 -12.90
N SER A 310 -13.97 6.23 -13.82
CA SER A 310 -12.64 5.65 -14.02
C SER A 310 -11.62 6.71 -14.45
N ALA A 311 -12.01 7.64 -15.33
CA ALA A 311 -11.16 8.75 -15.74
C ALA A 311 -10.80 9.69 -14.57
N THR A 312 -11.77 10.00 -13.69
CA THR A 312 -11.51 10.79 -12.47
C THR A 312 -10.51 10.09 -11.54
N ASN A 313 -10.67 8.78 -11.31
CA ASN A 313 -9.77 8.01 -10.46
C ASN A 313 -8.34 7.97 -11.02
N ALA A 314 -8.18 7.86 -12.33
CA ALA A 314 -6.88 7.95 -13.01
C ALA A 314 -6.23 9.34 -12.79
N GLY A 315 -7.02 10.41 -12.91
CA GLY A 315 -6.57 11.77 -12.62
C GLY A 315 -6.05 11.94 -11.19
N ASN A 316 -6.79 11.46 -10.20
CA ASN A 316 -6.39 11.50 -8.78
C ASN A 316 -5.09 10.72 -8.53
N SER A 317 -4.95 9.55 -9.16
CA SER A 317 -3.74 8.72 -9.04
C SER A 317 -2.51 9.43 -9.63
N ALA A 318 -2.67 10.12 -10.76
CA ALA A 318 -1.60 10.91 -11.37
C ALA A 318 -1.17 12.07 -10.46
N THR A 319 -2.11 12.76 -9.81
CA THR A 319 -1.80 13.80 -8.82
C THR A 319 -1.02 13.23 -7.63
N ALA A 320 -1.44 12.09 -7.07
CA ALA A 320 -0.75 11.43 -5.96
C ALA A 320 0.69 11.01 -6.33
N ALA A 321 0.89 10.52 -7.55
CA ALA A 321 2.23 10.21 -8.07
C ALA A 321 3.11 11.47 -8.18
N GLY A 322 2.55 12.60 -8.66
CA GLY A 322 3.26 13.88 -8.72
C GLY A 322 3.69 14.40 -7.34
N THR A 323 2.82 14.28 -6.33
CA THR A 323 3.16 14.62 -4.94
C THR A 323 4.27 13.72 -4.40
N SER A 324 4.21 12.41 -4.66
CA SER A 324 5.24 11.46 -4.24
C SER A 324 6.61 11.76 -4.87
N ALA A 325 6.64 12.12 -6.16
CA ALA A 325 7.86 12.54 -6.84
C ALA A 325 8.46 13.83 -6.25
N THR A 326 7.60 14.76 -5.84
CA THR A 326 8.02 15.99 -5.16
C THR A 326 8.64 15.68 -3.80
N ASN A 327 7.98 14.82 -3.01
CA ASN A 327 8.50 14.40 -1.70
C ASN A 327 9.85 13.68 -1.83
N ALA A 328 10.02 12.81 -2.84
CA ALA A 328 11.29 12.16 -3.13
C ALA A 328 12.40 13.17 -3.48
N SER A 329 12.08 14.21 -4.27
CA SER A 329 13.03 15.27 -4.60
C SER A 329 13.45 16.07 -3.35
N ASN A 330 12.49 16.39 -2.48
CA ASN A 330 12.78 17.08 -1.22
C ASN A 330 13.66 16.23 -0.28
N ALA A 331 13.36 14.93 -0.17
CA ALA A 331 14.15 13.99 0.62
C ALA A 331 15.60 13.88 0.10
N LYS A 332 15.78 13.85 -1.24
CA LYS A 332 17.11 13.91 -1.85
C LYS A 332 17.87 15.17 -1.44
N THR A 333 17.25 16.34 -1.55
CA THR A 333 17.88 17.61 -1.17
C THR A 333 18.24 17.65 0.33
N ALA A 334 17.37 17.13 1.19
CA ALA A 334 17.65 17.02 2.63
C ALA A 334 18.85 16.10 2.92
N ALA A 335 18.94 14.95 2.22
CA ALA A 335 20.07 14.03 2.34
C ALA A 335 21.39 14.65 1.85
N GLU A 336 21.37 15.37 0.73
CA GLU A 336 22.53 16.12 0.22
C GLU A 336 23.01 17.17 1.23
N THR A 337 22.07 17.90 1.84
CA THR A 337 22.36 18.90 2.87
C THR A 337 22.98 18.26 4.12
N ALA A 338 22.44 17.13 4.58
CA ALA A 338 22.98 16.41 5.73
C ALA A 338 24.39 15.87 5.47
N ARG A 339 24.65 15.36 4.27
CA ARG A 339 25.99 14.93 3.84
C ARG A 339 26.99 16.10 3.91
N ASP A 340 26.62 17.26 3.36
CA ASP A 340 27.52 18.42 3.31
C ASP A 340 27.83 18.94 4.72
N GLN A 341 26.85 18.93 5.63
CA GLN A 341 27.07 19.25 7.05
C GLN A 341 28.01 18.26 7.74
N ALA A 342 27.84 16.96 7.50
CA ALA A 342 28.73 15.94 8.06
C ALA A 342 30.17 16.09 7.55
N GLN A 343 30.35 16.45 6.27
CA GLN A 343 31.66 16.65 5.66
C GLN A 343 32.35 17.92 6.16
N ALA A 344 31.59 18.99 6.42
CA ALA A 344 32.09 20.19 7.09
C ALA A 344 32.55 19.90 8.53
N ALA A 345 31.77 19.13 9.29
CA ALA A 345 32.13 18.71 10.65
C ALA A 345 33.35 17.78 10.70
N ALA A 346 33.51 16.87 9.72
CA ALA A 346 34.70 16.04 9.63
C ALA A 346 35.97 16.86 9.32
N SER A 347 35.85 17.87 8.47
CA SER A 347 36.97 18.73 8.08
C SER A 347 37.43 19.67 9.21
N SER A 348 36.57 19.98 10.18
CA SER A 348 36.96 20.79 11.34
C SER A 348 37.72 20.01 12.43
N LEU A 349 37.75 18.67 12.34
CA LEU A 349 38.39 17.78 13.32
C LEU A 349 39.78 17.28 12.88
N THR A 350 40.21 17.54 11.65
CA THR A 350 41.54 17.11 11.17
C THR A 350 42.65 18.00 11.74
N PRO A 351 43.62 17.45 12.51
CA PRO A 351 44.70 18.24 13.09
C PRO A 351 45.63 18.77 12.01
N THR A 352 45.97 20.06 12.08
CA THR A 352 46.97 20.64 11.17
C THR A 352 48.36 20.35 11.70
N VAL A 353 49.11 19.48 11.01
CA VAL A 353 50.49 19.14 11.37
C VAL A 353 51.47 19.99 10.55
N THR A 354 52.22 20.86 11.23
CA THR A 354 53.25 21.71 10.61
C THR A 354 54.65 21.25 11.04
N LYS A 355 55.58 21.13 10.09
CA LYS A 355 56.99 20.80 10.33
C LYS A 355 57.90 21.94 9.88
N PRO A 356 58.19 22.92 10.74
CA PRO A 356 58.83 24.18 10.33
C PRO A 356 60.30 24.07 9.91
N GLY A 357 60.94 22.91 10.14
CA GLY A 357 62.39 22.78 9.99
C GLY A 357 63.12 23.66 11.00
N ASP A 358 63.95 24.58 10.50
CA ASP A 358 64.72 25.56 11.29
C ASP A 358 64.10 26.98 11.26
N ALA A 359 62.79 27.09 11.10
CA ALA A 359 62.08 28.37 11.10
C ALA A 359 61.24 28.58 12.37
N ALA A 360 61.04 29.84 12.76
CA ALA A 360 59.97 30.21 13.69
C ALA A 360 58.61 30.10 12.97
N VAL A 361 57.54 29.81 13.70
CA VAL A 361 56.20 29.67 13.12
C VAL A 361 55.20 30.48 13.90
N THR A 362 54.28 31.13 13.19
CA THR A 362 53.05 31.67 13.76
C THR A 362 51.93 30.71 13.42
N THR A 363 51.21 30.20 14.42
CA THR A 363 50.08 29.29 14.20
C THR A 363 48.92 30.05 13.58
N GLY A 364 48.24 29.45 12.58
CA GLY A 364 46.99 29.97 12.02
C GLY A 364 45.77 29.61 12.88
N ARG A 365 44.56 29.94 12.39
CA ARG A 365 43.27 29.63 13.03
C ARG A 365 42.89 28.17 12.76
N VAL A 366 43.21 27.25 13.68
CA VAL A 366 42.79 25.85 13.58
C VAL A 366 42.70 25.19 14.95
N VAL A 367 41.61 24.45 15.17
CA VAL A 367 41.47 23.50 16.27
C VAL A 367 42.50 22.37 16.07
N ASN A 368 43.26 22.02 17.11
CA ASN A 368 44.19 20.89 17.11
C ASN A 368 45.40 21.05 16.16
N THR A 369 46.13 22.16 16.27
CA THR A 369 47.38 22.37 15.54
C THR A 369 48.53 21.63 16.23
N VAL A 370 49.32 20.87 15.47
CA VAL A 370 50.53 20.19 15.96
C VAL A 370 51.75 20.72 15.21
N VAL A 371 52.66 21.36 15.92
CA VAL A 371 53.92 21.88 15.37
C VAL A 371 55.07 20.97 15.80
N ILE A 372 55.77 20.37 14.83
CA ILE A 372 56.82 19.38 15.10
C ILE A 372 58.16 19.88 14.58
N TYR A 373 59.09 20.13 15.50
CA TYR A 373 60.50 20.36 15.24
C TYR A 373 61.25 19.03 15.32
N ALA A 374 61.44 18.39 14.17
CA ALA A 374 62.08 17.07 14.05
C ALA A 374 63.56 17.11 13.64
N VAL A 375 64.09 18.29 13.32
CA VAL A 375 65.46 18.50 12.82
C VAL A 375 66.24 19.45 13.74
N PRO A 376 67.58 19.42 13.73
CA PRO A 376 68.40 20.41 14.44
C PRO A 376 68.04 21.84 14.03
N ILE A 377 67.93 22.72 15.02
CA ILE A 377 67.71 24.16 14.83
C ILE A 377 69.01 24.92 15.12
N THR A 378 69.25 26.03 14.41
CA THR A 378 70.52 26.78 14.49
C THR A 378 70.45 28.03 15.37
N ALA A 379 69.28 28.40 15.86
CA ALA A 379 69.09 29.39 16.91
C ALA A 379 67.79 29.12 17.67
N ASN A 380 67.51 29.89 18.73
CA ASN A 380 66.22 29.79 19.43
C ASN A 380 65.06 30.08 18.46
N ARG A 381 64.01 29.28 18.53
CA ARG A 381 62.80 29.43 17.70
C ARG A 381 61.59 29.68 18.57
N ALA A 382 60.62 30.38 18.01
CA ALA A 382 59.35 30.64 18.65
C ALA A 382 58.22 30.05 17.80
N VAL A 383 57.28 29.41 18.47
CA VAL A 383 55.94 29.14 17.99
C VAL A 383 55.06 30.24 18.59
N THR A 384 54.75 31.24 17.77
CA THR A 384 53.86 32.33 18.14
C THR A 384 52.42 31.86 18.01
N LEU A 385 51.68 31.90 19.12
CA LEU A 385 50.27 31.56 19.17
C LEU A 385 49.42 32.67 18.51
N ASN A 386 48.35 32.30 17.82
CA ASN A 386 47.45 33.26 17.17
C ASN A 386 46.77 34.16 18.23
N THR A 387 46.93 35.47 18.13
CA THR A 387 46.27 36.45 19.03
C THR A 387 45.24 37.32 18.32
N THR A 388 45.04 37.13 17.01
CA THR A 388 44.20 38.01 16.19
C THR A 388 42.75 37.52 16.13
N ASP A 389 42.52 36.20 16.20
CA ASP A 389 41.18 35.59 16.25
C ASP A 389 41.20 34.13 16.80
N PRO A 390 41.60 33.91 18.08
CA PRO A 390 41.52 32.58 18.70
C PRO A 390 40.10 32.25 19.18
N ALA A 391 39.67 30.99 19.04
CA ALA A 391 38.39 30.50 19.55
C ALA A 391 38.58 29.65 20.81
N ALA A 392 37.64 29.73 21.76
CA ALA A 392 37.68 28.91 22.98
C ALA A 392 37.72 27.41 22.61
N GLY A 393 38.70 26.68 23.15
CA GLY A 393 38.96 25.28 22.81
C GLY A 393 40.01 25.05 21.72
N ASP A 394 40.53 26.09 21.07
CA ASP A 394 41.67 25.95 20.16
C ASP A 394 42.88 25.37 20.90
N THR A 395 43.56 24.40 20.28
CA THR A 395 44.68 23.66 20.87
C THR A 395 45.91 23.74 19.98
N VAL A 396 47.07 23.98 20.59
CA VAL A 396 48.38 23.92 19.92
C VAL A 396 49.29 23.00 20.70
N ARG A 397 49.73 21.93 20.07
CA ARG A 397 50.79 21.05 20.59
C ARG A 397 52.10 21.36 19.88
N VAL A 398 53.13 21.71 20.63
CA VAL A 398 54.49 21.84 20.11
C VAL A 398 55.33 20.65 20.59
N VAL A 399 55.96 19.99 19.62
CA VAL A 399 56.82 18.83 19.83
C VAL A 399 58.22 19.19 19.36
N ARG A 400 59.21 19.11 20.25
CA ARG A 400 60.62 19.12 19.85
C ARG A 400 61.18 17.71 19.98
N ALA A 401 61.30 17.02 18.86
CA ALA A 401 61.70 15.61 18.83
C ALA A 401 63.09 15.40 19.46
N ALA A 402 63.32 14.22 20.04
CA ALA A 402 64.63 13.87 20.61
C ALA A 402 65.76 13.90 19.56
N ALA A 403 65.45 13.65 18.29
CA ALA A 403 66.38 13.73 17.17
C ALA A 403 66.79 15.17 16.78
N ALA A 404 66.08 16.20 17.27
CA ALA A 404 66.40 17.61 17.03
C ALA A 404 67.52 18.11 17.96
N THR A 405 68.71 17.50 17.85
CA THR A 405 69.89 17.75 18.70
C THR A 405 70.39 19.20 18.63
N GLY A 406 70.96 19.72 19.73
CA GLY A 406 71.54 21.07 19.79
C GLY A 406 71.07 21.89 21.01
N ALA A 407 71.84 22.92 21.38
CA ALA A 407 71.65 23.70 22.62
C ALA A 407 70.51 24.73 22.56
N PHE A 408 69.98 25.04 21.38
CA PHE A 408 68.93 26.04 21.19
C PHE A 408 67.55 25.49 21.56
N THR A 409 66.61 26.37 21.91
CA THR A 409 65.28 25.98 22.43
C THR A 409 64.14 26.41 21.51
N VAL A 410 62.98 25.76 21.65
CA VAL A 410 61.72 26.18 21.00
C VAL A 410 60.77 26.73 22.05
N GLY A 411 60.38 28.00 21.94
CA GLY A 411 59.38 28.62 22.80
C GLY A 411 57.97 28.44 22.24
N LEU A 412 57.02 27.97 23.06
CA LEU A 412 55.58 28.04 22.82
C LEU A 412 55.06 29.36 23.39
N GLY A 413 55.09 30.42 22.58
CA GLY A 413 54.86 31.79 23.03
C GLY A 413 55.68 32.15 24.27
N ALA A 414 55.04 32.84 25.22
CA ALA A 414 55.59 33.08 26.55
C ALA A 414 55.27 31.97 27.57
N LEU A 415 54.57 30.91 27.15
CA LEU A 415 54.01 29.89 28.05
C LEU A 415 55.03 28.84 28.45
N LYS A 416 55.83 28.35 27.50
CA LYS A 416 56.82 27.31 27.77
C LYS A 416 58.01 27.36 26.83
N THR A 417 59.18 26.97 27.34
CA THR A 417 60.39 26.75 26.54
C THR A 417 60.75 25.27 26.55
N LEU A 418 61.00 24.70 25.37
CA LEU A 418 61.22 23.27 25.14
C LEU A 418 62.67 22.97 24.75
N THR A 419 63.27 21.99 25.42
CA THR A 419 64.52 21.34 25.00
C THR A 419 64.22 20.11 24.13
N ALA A 420 65.25 19.50 23.54
CA ALA A 420 65.08 18.33 22.68
C ALA A 420 64.49 17.16 23.50
N GLY A 421 63.51 16.46 22.94
CA GLY A 421 62.80 15.37 23.62
C GLY A 421 61.66 15.84 24.53
N GLN A 422 61.10 17.03 24.29
CA GLN A 422 60.00 17.57 25.10
C GLN A 422 58.82 18.02 24.23
N PHE A 423 57.63 18.05 24.83
CA PHE A 423 56.44 18.65 24.25
C PHE A 423 55.72 19.56 25.25
N ALA A 424 55.00 20.54 24.72
CA ALA A 424 54.01 21.30 25.47
C ALA A 424 52.75 21.48 24.65
N GLU A 425 51.63 21.58 25.34
CA GLU A 425 50.31 21.86 24.78
C GLU A 425 49.78 23.15 25.39
N ALA A 426 49.12 23.96 24.57
CA ALA A 426 48.38 25.13 24.98
C ALA A 426 46.94 25.04 24.48
N VAL A 427 46.01 25.53 25.30
CA VAL A 427 44.59 25.69 25.02
C VAL A 427 44.24 27.17 25.09
N TYR A 428 43.39 27.66 24.20
CA TYR A 428 42.75 28.96 24.37
C TYR A 428 41.46 28.80 25.19
N ASP A 429 41.39 29.43 26.36
CA ASP A 429 40.25 29.28 27.29
C ASP A 429 39.06 30.22 26.99
N GLY A 430 39.16 31.01 25.90
CA GLY A 430 38.20 32.04 25.54
C GLY A 430 38.63 33.45 25.93
N SER A 431 39.72 33.60 26.69
CA SER A 431 40.33 34.90 27.04
C SER A 431 41.83 34.94 26.73
N ALA A 432 42.57 33.89 27.06
CA ALA A 432 44.01 33.80 26.84
C ALA A 432 44.46 32.37 26.46
N TRP A 433 45.67 32.28 25.88
CA TRP A 433 46.33 30.99 25.73
C TRP A 433 46.93 30.57 27.07
N VAL A 434 46.59 29.37 27.51
CA VAL A 434 47.08 28.76 28.76
C VAL A 434 47.79 27.45 28.45
N GLN A 435 48.86 27.15 29.18
CA GLN A 435 49.54 25.85 29.05
C GLN A 435 48.64 24.77 29.66
N SER A 436 48.27 23.77 28.87
CA SER A 436 47.45 22.64 29.33
C SER A 436 48.30 21.49 29.85
N THR A 437 49.32 21.08 29.08
CA THR A 437 50.17 19.91 29.40
C THR A 437 51.62 20.17 28.99
N PHE A 438 52.59 19.58 29.69
CA PHE A 438 54.01 19.56 29.30
C PHE A 438 54.68 18.28 29.80
N GLY A 439 55.60 17.74 29.01
CA GLY A 439 56.36 16.54 29.40
C GLY A 439 57.53 16.22 28.48
N SER A 440 58.26 15.15 28.83
CA SER A 440 59.21 14.49 27.94
C SER A 440 58.48 13.61 26.93
N LEU A 441 59.07 13.47 25.73
CA LEU A 441 58.59 12.63 24.63
C LEU A 441 58.97 11.16 24.79
#